data_AF-A0A9R0WID3-F1
#
_entry.id   AF-A0A9R0WID3-F1
#
_cell.length_a   1.000
_cell.length_b   1.000
_cell.length_c   1.000
_cell.angle_alpha   90.00
_cell.angle_beta   90.00
_cell.angle_gamma   90.00
#
_symmetry.space_group_name_H-M   'P 1'
#
loop_
_entity.id
_entity.type
_entity.pdbx_description
1 polymer ?
#
loop_
_entity_poly.entity_id
_entity_poly.type
_entity_poly.pdbx_seq_one_letter_code
_entity_poly.pdbx_strand_id
1 'polypeptide(L)'
;MEASVQQGNYVQVYVMLPLDAVSVNNRFEKGDELRPQLKRLVDAGVDGVMVDVWWGLVEAKGPRVYDWSAYKQLFKLVHEAGLKLQAIMSLHQCGGNVGDVVNIPIPQWVRDVGASDPDIFYTDQHGTRNIEYLTLGVDDQPLFHGRSAVQMYADYMASFRDNMKEFLDAGVIVDIEVGLGPAGELRYPSYPQSHGWSFPGIGEFI
;
A
#
# COMPACT_ATOMS: atom_id res chain seq x y z
N MET A 1 -17.90 9.24 -37.24
CA MET A 1 -16.64 8.82 -37.88
C MET A 1 -15.73 8.40 -36.73
N GLU A 2 -15.86 7.15 -36.28
CA GLU A 2 -14.99 6.62 -35.21
C GLU A 2 -13.60 6.44 -35.80
N ALA A 3 -12.64 7.22 -35.32
CA ALA A 3 -11.25 6.95 -35.61
C ALA A 3 -10.93 5.57 -35.01
N SER A 4 -10.71 4.58 -35.85
CA SER A 4 -10.19 3.29 -35.42
C SER A 4 -8.81 3.55 -34.82
N VAL A 5 -8.71 3.59 -33.49
CA VAL A 5 -7.42 3.65 -32.81
C VAL A 5 -6.66 2.40 -33.24
N GLN A 6 -5.52 2.59 -33.91
CA GLN A 6 -4.60 1.49 -34.18
C GLN A 6 -4.29 0.81 -32.84
N GLN A 7 -4.52 -0.50 -32.75
CA GLN A 7 -4.49 -1.26 -31.50
C GLN A 7 -3.17 -1.11 -30.71
N GLY A 8 -2.06 -0.77 -31.39
CA GLY A 8 -0.76 -0.53 -30.76
C GLY A 8 -0.54 0.88 -30.16
N ASN A 9 -1.46 1.83 -30.35
CA ASN A 9 -1.37 3.18 -29.77
C ASN A 9 -2.23 3.35 -28.52
N TYR A 10 -2.98 2.31 -28.12
CA TYR A 10 -3.84 2.37 -26.95
C TYR A 10 -2.99 2.40 -25.67
N VAL A 11 -3.29 3.34 -24.77
CA VAL A 11 -2.67 3.46 -23.46
C VAL A 11 -3.76 3.24 -22.42
N GLN A 12 -3.57 2.23 -21.57
CA GLN A 12 -4.52 1.90 -20.51
C GLN A 12 -4.56 3.01 -19.46
N VAL A 13 -5.76 3.33 -18.98
CA VAL A 13 -5.98 4.33 -17.92
C VAL A 13 -6.55 3.63 -16.70
N TYR A 14 -5.87 3.83 -15.56
CA TYR A 14 -6.28 3.32 -14.25
C TYR A 14 -6.60 4.48 -13.32
N VAL A 15 -7.49 4.24 -12.36
CA VAL A 15 -7.88 5.22 -11.34
C VAL A 15 -7.57 4.69 -9.95
N MET A 16 -6.84 5.46 -9.15
CA MET A 16 -6.57 5.11 -7.76
C MET A 16 -7.85 5.19 -6.93
N LEU A 17 -8.14 4.15 -6.16
CA LEU A 17 -9.26 4.14 -5.23
C LEU A 17 -9.00 5.09 -4.05
N PRO A 18 -10.05 5.56 -3.34
CA PRO A 18 -9.88 6.33 -2.12
C PRO A 18 -8.99 5.59 -1.10
N LEU A 19 -8.15 6.33 -0.36
CA LEU A 19 -7.24 5.77 0.65
C LEU A 19 -7.97 4.97 1.75
N ASP A 20 -9.26 5.26 1.99
CA ASP A 20 -10.12 4.56 2.92
C ASP A 20 -11.07 3.53 2.27
N ALA A 21 -10.72 3.02 1.07
CA ALA A 21 -11.47 1.94 0.42
C ALA A 21 -11.65 0.72 1.35
N VAL A 22 -10.65 0.43 2.18
CA VAL A 22 -10.76 -0.44 3.36
C VAL A 22 -10.54 0.42 4.60
N SER A 23 -11.39 0.28 5.62
CA SER A 23 -11.30 1.11 6.82
C SER A 23 -10.10 0.74 7.70
N VAL A 24 -9.73 1.64 8.61
CA VAL A 24 -8.63 1.45 9.58
C VAL A 24 -8.80 0.23 10.49
N ASN A 25 -10.01 -0.35 10.55
CA ASN A 25 -10.31 -1.57 11.32
C ASN A 25 -10.28 -2.84 10.45
N ASN A 26 -9.70 -2.76 9.24
CA ASN A 26 -9.69 -3.82 8.23
C ASN A 26 -11.11 -4.32 7.89
N ARG A 27 -12.03 -3.40 7.62
CA ARG A 27 -13.41 -3.70 7.20
C ARG A 27 -13.75 -3.00 5.89
N PHE A 28 -14.47 -3.71 5.02
CA PHE A 28 -14.99 -3.15 3.78
C PHE A 28 -16.40 -2.60 4.01
N GLU A 29 -16.48 -1.31 4.37
CA GLU A 29 -17.74 -0.67 4.81
C GLU A 29 -18.39 0.19 3.71
N LYS A 30 -17.66 0.48 2.63
CA LYS A 30 -18.08 1.43 1.57
C LYS A 30 -18.57 0.79 0.29
N GLY A 31 -18.95 -0.49 0.31
CA GLY A 31 -19.36 -1.22 -0.89
C GLY A 31 -20.50 -0.55 -1.67
N ASP A 32 -21.53 -0.07 -0.97
CA ASP A 32 -22.69 0.58 -1.60
C ASP A 32 -22.37 1.96 -2.18
N GLU A 33 -21.37 2.66 -1.63
CA GLU A 33 -20.89 3.95 -2.15
C GLU A 33 -19.94 3.75 -3.34
N LEU A 34 -19.05 2.75 -3.25
CA LEU A 34 -18.02 2.49 -4.25
C LEU A 34 -18.61 1.87 -5.53
N ARG A 35 -19.62 1.00 -5.41
CA ARG A 35 -20.25 0.34 -6.57
C ARG A 35 -20.74 1.32 -7.65
N PRO A 36 -21.53 2.38 -7.35
CA PRO A 36 -21.92 3.36 -8.36
C PRO A 36 -20.75 4.21 -8.88
N GLN A 37 -19.68 4.43 -8.09
CA GLN A 37 -18.48 5.11 -8.56
C GLN A 37 -17.72 4.26 -9.59
N LEU A 38 -17.50 2.97 -9.31
CA LEU A 38 -16.89 2.03 -10.25
C LEU A 38 -17.70 1.93 -11.55
N LYS A 39 -19.04 1.91 -11.45
CA LYS A 39 -19.90 1.93 -12.64
C LYS A 39 -19.64 3.16 -13.52
N ARG A 40 -19.47 4.34 -12.93
CA ARG A 40 -19.15 5.55 -13.70
C ARG A 40 -17.78 5.47 -14.37
N LEU A 41 -16.79 4.83 -13.74
CA LEU A 41 -15.49 4.58 -14.36
C LEU A 41 -15.61 3.64 -15.57
N VAL A 42 -16.40 2.57 -15.44
CA VAL A 42 -16.70 1.67 -16.56
C VAL A 42 -17.40 2.41 -17.70
N ASP A 43 -18.43 3.21 -17.41
CA ASP A 43 -19.15 3.99 -18.41
C ASP A 43 -18.23 5.03 -19.11
N ALA A 44 -17.13 5.44 -18.46
CA ALA A 44 -16.10 6.33 -19.02
C ALA A 44 -14.99 5.60 -19.81
N GLY A 45 -15.00 4.26 -19.85
CA GLY A 45 -14.00 3.45 -20.56
C GLY A 45 -12.66 3.29 -19.85
N VAL A 46 -12.65 3.39 -18.51
CA VAL A 46 -11.46 3.12 -17.67
C VAL A 46 -11.13 1.62 -17.69
N ASP A 47 -9.84 1.27 -17.80
CA ASP A 47 -9.38 -0.13 -17.88
C ASP A 47 -9.39 -0.86 -16.54
N GLY A 48 -9.16 -0.12 -15.45
CA GLY A 48 -9.05 -0.68 -14.12
C GLY A 48 -8.85 0.34 -13.03
N VAL A 49 -8.60 -0.16 -11.83
CA VAL A 49 -8.33 0.64 -10.65
C VAL A 49 -7.03 0.22 -9.98
N MET A 50 -6.48 1.10 -9.16
CA MET A 50 -5.30 0.85 -8.34
C MET A 50 -5.65 1.01 -6.87
N VAL A 51 -5.10 0.16 -5.99
CA VAL A 51 -5.38 0.23 -4.56
C VAL A 51 -4.19 -0.17 -3.70
N ASP A 52 -4.00 0.55 -2.61
CA ASP A 52 -3.10 0.18 -1.53
C ASP A 52 -3.59 -1.03 -0.74
N VAL A 53 -2.72 -2.03 -0.65
CA VAL A 53 -2.90 -3.22 0.19
C VAL A 53 -2.04 -3.04 1.45
N TRP A 54 -2.63 -2.40 2.46
CA TRP A 54 -1.94 -1.90 3.64
C TRP A 54 -1.43 -3.04 4.52
N TRP A 55 -0.11 -3.09 4.72
CA TRP A 55 0.52 -4.04 5.64
C TRP A 55 -0.03 -3.92 7.06
N GLY A 56 -0.20 -2.69 7.53
CA GLY A 56 -0.73 -2.34 8.84
C GLY A 56 -2.15 -2.83 9.14
N LEU A 57 -2.97 -3.07 8.10
CA LEU A 57 -4.31 -3.63 8.27
C LEU A 57 -4.30 -5.15 8.24
N VAL A 58 -3.59 -5.72 7.28
CA VAL A 58 -3.64 -7.16 7.00
C VAL A 58 -2.88 -7.97 8.04
N GLU A 59 -1.68 -7.55 8.45
CA GLU A 59 -0.85 -8.25 9.46
C GLU A 59 -0.91 -7.55 10.84
N ALA A 60 -2.01 -6.85 11.13
CA ALA A 60 -2.15 -6.03 12.33
C ALA A 60 -2.03 -6.81 13.65
N LYS A 61 -2.57 -8.04 13.67
CA LYS A 61 -2.75 -8.85 14.91
C LYS A 61 -1.48 -9.51 15.41
N GLY A 62 -0.45 -9.62 14.57
CA GLY A 62 0.82 -10.24 14.94
C GLY A 62 1.53 -10.92 13.77
N PRO A 63 2.76 -11.40 13.99
CA PRO A 63 3.57 -12.04 12.95
C PRO A 63 2.82 -13.19 12.27
N ARG A 64 2.69 -13.13 10.94
CA ARG A 64 2.02 -14.10 10.08
C ARG A 64 0.52 -14.31 10.36
N VAL A 65 -0.12 -13.39 11.08
CA VAL A 65 -1.57 -13.40 11.31
C VAL A 65 -2.22 -12.47 10.29
N TYR A 66 -2.41 -12.99 9.08
CA TYR A 66 -2.96 -12.23 7.95
C TYR A 66 -4.49 -12.29 7.91
N ASP A 67 -5.14 -11.14 7.78
CA ASP A 67 -6.58 -11.01 7.56
C ASP A 67 -6.87 -10.32 6.22
N TRP A 68 -7.14 -11.13 5.20
CA TRP A 68 -7.42 -10.68 3.83
C TRP A 68 -8.92 -10.42 3.57
N SER A 69 -9.78 -10.53 4.58
CA SER A 69 -11.23 -10.60 4.40
C SER A 69 -11.85 -9.36 3.74
N ALA A 70 -11.42 -8.16 4.13
CA ALA A 70 -11.91 -6.91 3.53
C ALA A 70 -11.40 -6.73 2.08
N TYR A 71 -10.12 -7.00 1.83
CA TYR A 71 -9.54 -6.92 0.49
C TYR A 71 -10.18 -7.91 -0.48
N LYS A 72 -10.52 -9.13 -0.05
CA LYS A 72 -11.27 -10.07 -0.89
C LYS A 72 -12.66 -9.54 -1.29
N GLN A 73 -13.37 -8.88 -0.37
CA GLN A 73 -14.66 -8.27 -0.68
C GLN A 73 -14.52 -7.11 -1.67
N LEU A 74 -13.49 -6.27 -1.49
CA LEU A 74 -13.18 -5.18 -2.42
C LEU A 74 -12.81 -5.71 -3.81
N PHE A 75 -11.91 -6.70 -3.90
CA PHE A 75 -11.46 -7.24 -5.17
C PHE A 75 -12.59 -7.97 -5.91
N LYS A 76 -13.46 -8.65 -5.17
CA LYS A 76 -14.70 -9.19 -5.73
C LYS A 76 -15.59 -8.09 -6.32
N LEU A 77 -15.76 -6.97 -5.63
CA LEU A 77 -16.54 -5.84 -6.16
C LEU A 77 -15.93 -5.27 -7.45
N VAL A 78 -14.61 -5.09 -7.50
CA VAL A 78 -13.90 -4.62 -8.70
C VAL A 78 -14.05 -5.62 -9.85
N HIS A 79 -13.90 -6.91 -9.56
CA HIS A 79 -14.09 -7.98 -10.54
C HIS A 79 -15.52 -8.00 -11.10
N GLU A 80 -16.54 -7.92 -10.23
CA GLU A 80 -17.96 -7.85 -10.62
C GLU A 80 -18.27 -6.62 -11.49
N ALA A 81 -17.52 -5.53 -11.33
CA ALA A 81 -17.64 -4.34 -12.17
C ALA A 81 -17.01 -4.50 -13.56
N GLY A 82 -16.21 -5.56 -13.79
CA GLY A 82 -15.49 -5.78 -15.05
C GLY A 82 -14.22 -4.96 -15.20
N LEU A 83 -13.67 -4.44 -14.10
CA LEU A 83 -12.45 -3.64 -14.08
C LEU A 83 -11.23 -4.51 -13.74
N LYS A 84 -10.06 -4.17 -14.30
CA LYS A 84 -8.77 -4.71 -13.86
C LYS A 84 -8.33 -4.05 -12.55
N LEU A 85 -7.34 -4.65 -11.91
CA LEU A 85 -6.82 -4.23 -10.61
C LEU A 85 -5.28 -4.19 -10.62
N GLN A 86 -4.71 -3.08 -10.18
CA GLN A 86 -3.31 -2.95 -9.78
C GLN A 86 -3.26 -2.94 -8.25
N ALA A 87 -2.49 -3.85 -7.64
CA ALA A 87 -2.38 -3.95 -6.19
C ALA A 87 -1.00 -3.47 -5.73
N ILE A 88 -0.98 -2.48 -4.83
CA ILE A 88 0.25 -1.99 -4.22
C ILE A 88 0.50 -2.78 -2.93
N MET A 89 1.67 -3.40 -2.79
CA MET A 89 2.13 -3.98 -1.53
C MET A 89 2.61 -2.84 -0.63
N SER A 90 1.67 -2.20 0.07
CA SER A 90 1.91 -0.97 0.82
C SER A 90 2.52 -1.29 2.19
N LEU A 91 3.83 -1.54 2.17
CA LEU A 91 4.70 -1.86 3.32
C LEU A 91 5.09 -0.63 4.16
N HIS A 92 4.32 0.45 4.04
CA HIS A 92 4.57 1.77 4.62
C HIS A 92 3.30 2.32 5.29
N GLN A 93 3.44 3.40 6.06
CA GLN A 93 2.32 4.10 6.68
C GLN A 93 1.52 4.92 5.64
N CYS A 94 0.19 4.85 5.71
CA CYS A 94 -0.69 5.82 5.07
C CYS A 94 -0.81 7.06 5.95
N GLY A 95 -0.56 8.23 5.37
CA GLY A 95 -0.75 9.52 6.01
C GLY A 95 0.28 9.85 7.10
N GLY A 96 -0.05 10.83 7.95
CA GLY A 96 0.85 11.36 8.98
C GLY A 96 1.30 12.80 8.71
N ASN A 97 0.84 13.40 7.62
CA ASN A 97 1.05 14.79 7.26
C ASN A 97 -0.20 15.65 7.55
N VAL A 98 -0.02 16.97 7.53
CA VAL A 98 -1.10 17.93 7.78
C VAL A 98 -2.14 17.84 6.66
N GLY A 99 -3.36 17.46 7.03
CA GLY A 99 -4.51 17.37 6.11
C GLY A 99 -4.87 15.94 5.70
N ASP A 100 -4.09 14.94 6.10
CA ASP A 100 -4.42 13.54 5.83
C ASP A 100 -5.67 13.11 6.62
N VAL A 101 -6.65 12.57 5.89
CA VAL A 101 -7.93 12.12 6.46
C VAL A 101 -7.92 10.65 6.90
N VAL A 102 -6.87 9.91 6.53
CA VAL A 102 -6.65 8.50 6.87
C VAL A 102 -5.26 8.34 7.45
N ASN A 103 -5.16 7.63 8.58
CA ASN A 103 -3.88 7.28 9.19
C ASN A 103 -3.85 5.77 9.45
N ILE A 104 -2.99 5.07 8.71
CA ILE A 104 -2.80 3.61 8.82
C ILE A 104 -1.30 3.37 9.03
N PRO A 105 -0.82 3.17 10.27
CA PRO A 105 0.59 2.89 10.52
C PRO A 105 0.97 1.49 10.04
N ILE A 106 2.27 1.21 9.94
CA ILE A 106 2.78 -0.18 9.85
C ILE A 106 2.35 -0.99 11.10
N PRO A 107 2.37 -2.34 11.07
CA PRO A 107 1.82 -3.14 12.16
C PRO A 107 2.40 -2.77 13.54
N GLN A 108 1.54 -2.68 14.55
CA GLN A 108 1.95 -2.22 15.88
C GLN A 108 3.05 -3.10 16.49
N TRP A 109 2.98 -4.43 16.29
CA TRP A 109 4.01 -5.34 16.79
C TRP A 109 5.40 -5.11 16.17
N VAL A 110 5.48 -4.51 14.98
CA VAL A 110 6.76 -4.07 14.37
C VAL A 110 7.25 -2.81 15.05
N ARG A 111 6.34 -1.84 15.27
CA ARG A 111 6.66 -0.58 15.94
C ARG A 111 7.09 -0.78 17.39
N ASP A 112 6.57 -1.80 18.05
CA ASP A 112 6.95 -2.17 19.42
C ASP A 112 8.42 -2.60 19.51
N VAL A 113 9.00 -3.19 18.45
CA VAL A 113 10.46 -3.45 18.37
C VAL A 113 11.23 -2.12 18.38
N GLY A 114 10.71 -1.10 17.70
CA GLY A 114 11.27 0.24 17.63
C GLY A 114 11.30 0.97 18.98
N ALA A 115 10.51 0.54 19.96
CA ALA A 115 10.59 1.07 21.32
C ALA A 115 11.88 0.65 22.05
N SER A 116 12.40 -0.54 21.75
CA SER A 116 13.68 -1.04 22.29
C SER A 116 14.87 -0.79 21.36
N ASP A 117 14.63 -0.75 20.06
CA ASP A 117 15.64 -0.53 19.03
C ASP A 117 15.16 0.53 18.03
N PRO A 118 15.31 1.84 18.34
CA PRO A 118 14.83 2.91 17.46
C PRO A 118 15.59 2.98 16.13
N ASP A 119 16.71 2.27 15.99
CA ASP A 119 17.53 2.25 14.77
C ASP A 119 16.90 1.39 13.65
N ILE A 120 15.75 0.75 13.90
CA ILE A 120 14.94 0.14 12.83
C ILE A 120 14.31 1.15 11.87
N PHE A 121 14.34 2.45 12.21
CA PHE A 121 13.74 3.54 11.43
C PHE A 121 14.80 4.42 10.77
N TYR A 122 14.47 5.00 9.62
CA TYR A 122 15.30 6.06 9.02
C TYR A 122 15.48 7.22 9.98
N THR A 123 16.68 7.79 10.03
CA THR A 123 17.09 8.71 11.10
C THR A 123 17.94 9.85 10.57
N ASP A 124 17.49 11.08 10.79
CA ASP A 124 18.24 12.26 10.35
C ASP A 124 19.48 12.52 11.24
N GLN A 125 20.31 13.47 10.84
CA GLN A 125 21.48 13.90 11.59
C GLN A 125 21.19 14.44 12.99
N HIS A 126 19.94 14.82 13.27
CA HIS A 126 19.46 15.33 14.57
C HIS A 126 18.88 14.21 15.45
N GLY A 127 18.84 12.97 14.97
CA GLY A 127 18.30 11.82 15.68
C GLY A 127 16.78 11.66 15.56
N THR A 128 16.11 12.42 14.68
CA THR A 128 14.67 12.31 14.45
C THR A 128 14.36 11.02 13.70
N ARG A 129 13.44 10.21 14.22
CA ARG A 129 13.06 8.91 13.64
C ARG A 129 11.84 9.05 12.73
N ASN A 130 11.95 8.63 11.46
CA ASN A 130 10.80 8.50 10.58
C ASN A 130 10.19 7.10 10.74
N ILE A 131 8.98 7.04 11.30
CA ILE A 131 8.29 5.80 11.65
C ILE A 131 7.40 5.23 10.53
N GLU A 132 7.43 5.81 9.34
CA GLU A 132 6.55 5.42 8.22
C GLU A 132 7.01 4.13 7.53
N TYR A 133 8.31 3.82 7.60
CA TYR A 133 8.92 2.67 6.92
C TYR A 133 10.18 2.19 7.68
N LEU A 134 10.56 0.92 7.50
CA LEU A 134 11.77 0.36 8.11
C LEU A 134 13.01 0.76 7.32
N THR A 135 14.11 1.12 7.98
CA THR A 135 15.34 1.44 7.26
C THR A 135 15.85 0.24 6.47
N LEU A 136 16.39 0.46 5.27
CA LEU A 136 17.08 -0.59 4.51
C LEU A 136 18.24 -1.24 5.30
N GLY A 137 18.74 -0.57 6.35
CA GLY A 137 19.76 -1.12 7.25
C GLY A 137 19.31 -2.39 7.99
N VAL A 138 18.01 -2.64 8.09
CA VAL A 138 17.44 -3.83 8.76
C VAL A 138 16.89 -4.89 7.79
N ASP A 139 17.12 -4.73 6.49
CA ASP A 139 16.63 -5.65 5.44
C ASP A 139 16.95 -7.12 5.73
N ASP A 140 18.19 -7.39 6.15
CA ASP A 140 18.71 -8.73 6.46
C ASP A 140 18.89 -8.99 7.96
N GLN A 141 18.46 -8.06 8.83
CA GLN A 141 18.64 -8.19 10.28
C GLN A 141 17.46 -8.90 10.94
N PRO A 142 17.66 -10.01 11.69
CA PRO A 142 16.58 -10.84 12.24
C PRO A 142 15.93 -10.26 13.52
N LEU A 143 15.56 -8.98 13.50
CA LEU A 143 15.10 -8.22 14.66
C LEU A 143 13.61 -8.45 14.98
N PHE A 144 12.82 -8.87 14.00
CA PHE A 144 11.35 -8.88 14.08
C PHE A 144 10.82 -10.27 14.41
N HIS A 145 10.93 -10.66 15.68
CA HIS A 145 10.58 -12.00 16.18
C HIS A 145 11.29 -13.12 15.40
N GLY A 146 12.59 -12.92 15.12
CA GLY A 146 13.44 -13.87 14.39
C GLY A 146 13.35 -13.77 12.87
N ARG A 147 12.59 -12.82 12.31
CA ARG A 147 12.54 -12.50 10.88
C ARG A 147 13.27 -11.19 10.57
N SER A 148 13.82 -11.10 9.37
CA SER A 148 14.30 -9.83 8.79
C SER A 148 13.17 -9.06 8.11
N ALA A 149 13.40 -7.77 7.80
CA ALA A 149 12.40 -6.97 7.08
C ALA A 149 12.05 -7.58 5.72
N VAL A 150 13.06 -7.98 4.94
CA VAL A 150 12.85 -8.65 3.63
C VAL A 150 12.06 -9.95 3.79
N GLN A 151 12.30 -10.73 4.85
CA GLN A 151 11.51 -11.94 5.11
C GLN A 151 10.05 -11.64 5.43
N MET A 152 9.76 -10.57 6.19
CA MET A 152 8.39 -10.14 6.44
C MET A 152 7.68 -9.75 5.13
N TYR A 153 8.37 -9.00 4.27
CA TYR A 153 7.83 -8.58 2.97
C TYR A 153 7.57 -9.77 2.04
N ALA A 154 8.50 -10.71 1.97
CA ALA A 154 8.36 -11.93 1.20
C ALA A 154 7.20 -12.81 1.72
N ASP A 155 7.09 -13.00 3.03
CA ASP A 155 5.99 -13.75 3.66
C ASP A 155 4.63 -13.08 3.37
N TYR A 156 4.55 -11.75 3.44
CA TYR A 156 3.36 -10.97 3.13
C TYR A 156 2.90 -11.17 1.67
N MET A 157 3.83 -11.01 0.71
CA MET A 157 3.54 -11.22 -0.71
C MET A 157 3.19 -12.67 -1.04
N ALA A 158 3.82 -13.65 -0.38
CA ALA A 158 3.47 -15.06 -0.52
C ALA A 158 2.04 -15.33 -0.03
N SER A 159 1.68 -14.79 1.15
CA SER A 159 0.33 -14.87 1.71
C SER A 159 -0.70 -14.19 0.80
N PHE A 160 -0.37 -13.02 0.23
CA PHE A 160 -1.20 -12.33 -0.76
C PHE A 160 -1.47 -13.21 -1.98
N ARG A 161 -0.41 -13.72 -2.62
CA ARG A 161 -0.52 -14.61 -3.79
C ARG A 161 -1.44 -15.79 -3.52
N ASP A 162 -1.25 -16.47 -2.40
CA ASP A 162 -2.02 -17.67 -2.08
C ASP A 162 -3.49 -17.35 -1.78
N ASN A 163 -3.77 -16.22 -1.11
CA ASN A 163 -5.13 -15.81 -0.78
C ASN A 163 -5.88 -15.14 -1.93
N MET A 164 -5.17 -14.52 -2.87
CA MET A 164 -5.73 -13.80 -4.02
C MET A 164 -5.60 -14.59 -5.33
N LYS A 165 -5.22 -15.87 -5.26
CA LYS A 165 -5.02 -16.75 -6.41
C LYS A 165 -6.18 -16.74 -7.39
N GLU A 166 -7.42 -16.73 -6.90
CA GLU A 166 -8.61 -16.68 -7.75
C GLU A 166 -8.66 -15.44 -8.65
N PHE A 167 -8.24 -14.27 -8.14
CA PHE A 167 -8.21 -13.01 -8.88
C PHE A 167 -7.02 -12.92 -9.83
N LEU A 168 -5.88 -13.52 -9.45
CA LEU A 168 -4.70 -13.65 -10.32
C LEU A 168 -4.99 -14.58 -11.51
N ASP A 169 -5.52 -15.77 -11.25
CA ASP A 169 -5.85 -16.76 -12.28
C ASP A 169 -6.94 -16.25 -13.23
N ALA A 170 -7.88 -15.45 -12.72
CA ALA A 170 -8.93 -14.82 -13.53
C ALA A 170 -8.44 -13.59 -14.33
N GLY A 171 -7.17 -13.18 -14.18
CA GLY A 171 -6.62 -12.01 -14.87
C GLY A 171 -7.19 -10.67 -14.38
N VAL A 172 -7.78 -10.64 -13.18
CA VAL A 172 -8.30 -9.41 -12.56
C VAL A 172 -7.15 -8.56 -12.07
N ILE A 173 -6.25 -9.16 -11.29
CA ILE A 173 -5.02 -8.51 -10.87
C ILE A 173 -4.02 -8.59 -12.02
N VAL A 174 -3.61 -7.44 -12.54
CA VAL A 174 -2.74 -7.34 -13.71
C VAL A 174 -1.37 -6.77 -13.40
N ASP A 175 -1.19 -6.25 -12.19
CA ASP A 175 0.03 -5.59 -11.77
C ASP A 175 0.19 -5.67 -10.25
N ILE A 176 1.45 -5.79 -9.82
CA ILE A 176 1.86 -5.78 -8.42
C ILE A 176 2.94 -4.70 -8.28
N GLU A 177 2.57 -3.58 -7.69
CA GLU A 177 3.52 -2.54 -7.32
C GLU A 177 4.08 -2.87 -5.94
N VAL A 178 5.40 -2.99 -5.82
CA VAL A 178 6.04 -3.33 -4.53
C VAL A 178 6.47 -2.04 -3.85
N GLY A 179 5.90 -1.74 -2.68
CA GLY A 179 6.29 -0.56 -1.91
C GLY A 179 7.71 -0.71 -1.34
N LEU A 180 8.61 0.20 -1.71
CA LEU A 180 10.05 0.11 -1.40
C LEU A 180 10.56 1.22 -0.47
N GLY A 181 9.65 1.91 0.21
CA GLY A 181 10.00 3.04 1.06
C GLY A 181 8.80 3.88 1.50
N PRO A 182 9.03 5.08 2.05
CA PRO A 182 7.98 6.02 2.40
C PRO A 182 7.07 6.32 1.20
N ALA A 183 5.76 6.34 1.43
CA ALA A 183 4.73 6.45 0.38
C ALA A 183 4.80 5.36 -0.72
N GLY A 184 5.49 4.25 -0.47
CA GLY A 184 5.66 3.15 -1.43
C GLY A 184 6.81 3.35 -2.42
N GLU A 185 7.45 4.52 -2.42
CA GLU A 185 8.46 4.90 -3.40
C GLU A 185 9.85 4.39 -3.01
N LEU A 186 10.68 4.01 -4.00
CA LEU A 186 12.07 3.65 -3.77
C LEU A 186 12.92 4.90 -3.52
N ARG A 187 12.92 5.39 -2.28
CA ARG A 187 13.70 6.54 -1.84
C ARG A 187 13.87 6.58 -0.32
N TYR A 188 14.71 7.49 0.12
CA TYR A 188 14.77 7.92 1.50
C TYR A 188 13.60 8.89 1.85
N PRO A 189 13.17 8.96 3.12
CA PRO A 189 12.23 9.98 3.60
C PRO A 189 12.91 11.35 3.80
N SER A 190 13.49 11.92 2.75
CA SER A 190 14.34 13.13 2.82
C SER A 190 13.57 14.45 2.91
N TYR A 191 12.25 14.45 2.72
CA TYR A 191 11.38 15.64 2.77
C TYR A 191 10.11 15.44 3.64
N PRO A 192 10.26 15.02 4.90
CA PRO A 192 9.11 14.71 5.77
C PRO A 192 8.37 16.00 6.17
N GLN A 193 7.18 16.23 5.63
CA GLN A 193 6.34 17.38 5.98
C GLN A 193 5.97 17.35 7.48
N SER A 194 5.75 16.16 8.03
CA SER A 194 5.52 15.90 9.46
C SER A 194 6.66 16.39 10.37
N HIS A 195 7.89 16.51 9.86
CA HIS A 195 9.05 17.01 10.61
C HIS A 195 9.45 18.43 10.17
N GLY A 196 8.53 19.20 9.61
CA GLY A 196 8.72 20.63 9.34
C GLY A 196 9.35 20.95 7.98
N TRP A 197 9.58 19.96 7.11
CA TRP A 197 9.94 20.24 5.73
C TRP A 197 8.80 20.98 5.02
N SER A 198 9.15 21.89 4.12
CA SER A 198 8.21 22.59 3.25
C SER A 198 8.83 22.82 1.89
N PHE A 199 8.03 22.68 0.84
CA PHE A 199 8.48 22.95 -0.53
C PHE A 199 8.91 24.42 -0.69
N PRO A 200 10.01 24.74 -1.40
CA PRO A 200 10.90 23.85 -2.16
C PRO A 200 12.21 23.50 -1.42
N GLY A 201 12.15 23.20 -0.12
CA GLY A 201 13.34 22.86 0.67
C GLY A 201 14.14 21.70 0.10
N ILE A 202 15.48 21.74 0.21
CA ILE A 202 16.39 20.77 -0.41
C ILE A 202 16.28 19.33 0.16
N GLY A 203 15.69 19.18 1.35
CA GLY A 203 15.64 17.92 2.08
C GLY A 203 16.92 17.61 2.86
N GLU A 204 16.98 16.44 3.49
CA GLU A 204 18.13 15.98 4.29
C GLU A 204 18.51 14.54 3.95
N PHE A 205 19.77 14.17 4.24
CA PHE A 205 20.16 12.76 4.30
C PHE A 205 19.61 12.14 5.59
N ILE A 206 19.14 10.88 5.50
CA ILE A 206 18.40 10.19 6.55
C ILE A 206 18.70 8.68 6.55
#